data_AF-Q6LL50-F1
#
_entry.id   AF-Q6LL50-F1
#
_cell.length_a   1.000
_cell.length_b   1.000
_cell.length_c   1.000
_cell.angle_alpha   90.00
_cell.angle_beta   90.00
_cell.angle_gamma   90.00
#
_symmetry.space_group_name_H-M   'P 1'
#
loop_
_entity.id
_entity.type
_entity.pdbx_description
1 polymer ?
#
loop_
_entity_poly.entity_id
_entity_poly.type
_entity_poly.pdbx_seq_one_letter_code
_entity_poly.pdbx_strand_id
1 'polypeptide(L)'
;MKDHVHMCLSIPPKLSVSHVVGYMKGKSAISIARNFKGKQRNFTGEAFWARGYFVSTVGLDEEMVRAYIRNQEEQDCHRDQLKFGV
;
A
#
# COMPACT_ATOMS: atom_id res chain seq x y z
N MET A 1 11.35 6.28 4.80
CA MET A 1 11.64 4.87 4.39
C MET A 1 10.50 4.37 3.50
N LYS A 2 10.78 3.64 2.42
CA LYS A 2 9.76 3.08 1.51
C LYS A 2 9.22 1.74 2.03
N ASP A 3 8.45 1.76 3.12
CA ASP A 3 7.92 0.56 3.80
C ASP A 3 6.40 0.37 3.64
N HIS A 4 5.73 1.25 2.88
CA HIS A 4 4.29 1.23 2.66
C HIS A 4 3.95 1.59 1.19
N VAL A 5 2.70 1.35 0.80
CA VAL A 5 2.22 1.60 -0.57
C VAL A 5 0.95 2.44 -0.53
N HIS A 6 0.90 3.49 -1.34
CA HIS A 6 -0.29 4.32 -1.57
C HIS A 6 -0.96 3.93 -2.89
N MET A 7 -2.29 3.85 -2.88
CA MET A 7 -3.08 3.50 -4.05
C MET A 7 -4.34 4.35 -4.11
N CYS A 8 -4.68 4.84 -5.31
CA CYS A 8 -5.99 5.43 -5.59
C CYS A 8 -6.84 4.38 -6.30
N LEU A 9 -7.96 3.98 -5.69
CA LEU A 9 -8.81 2.89 -6.17
C LEU A 9 -10.25 3.36 -6.33
N SER A 10 -10.89 2.96 -7.44
CA SER A 10 -12.34 3.05 -7.61
C SER A 10 -12.96 1.72 -7.16
N ILE A 11 -13.80 1.75 -6.13
CA ILE A 11 -14.43 0.56 -5.55
C ILE A 11 -15.95 0.64 -5.77
N PRO A 12 -16.58 -0.37 -6.42
CA PRO A 12 -18.03 -0.44 -6.51
C PRO A 12 -18.69 -0.45 -5.13
N PRO A 13 -19.81 0.27 -4.91
CA PRO A 13 -20.43 0.41 -3.59
C PRO A 13 -20.94 -0.90 -2.99
N LYS A 14 -21.15 -1.92 -3.82
CA LYS A 14 -21.53 -3.29 -3.38
C LYS A 14 -20.40 -4.04 -2.68
N LEU A 15 -19.15 -3.60 -2.84
CA LEU A 15 -17.98 -4.22 -2.23
C LEU A 15 -17.51 -3.38 -1.05
N SER A 16 -17.29 -4.01 0.10
CA SER A 16 -16.70 -3.30 1.23
C SER A 16 -15.23 -3.01 0.96
N VAL A 17 -14.78 -1.83 1.40
CA VAL A 17 -13.37 -1.43 1.35
C VAL A 17 -12.47 -2.48 2.01
N SER A 18 -12.89 -3.00 3.17
CA SER A 18 -12.15 -4.01 3.92
C SER A 18 -11.95 -5.31 3.14
N HIS A 19 -12.95 -5.73 2.35
CA HIS A 19 -12.84 -6.91 1.49
C HIS A 19 -11.79 -6.66 0.41
N VAL A 20 -11.90 -5.55 -0.32
CA VAL A 20 -10.97 -5.23 -1.42
C VAL A 20 -9.53 -5.15 -0.91
N VAL A 21 -9.29 -4.41 0.17
CA VAL A 21 -7.97 -4.28 0.78
C VAL A 21 -7.45 -5.63 1.29
N GLY A 22 -8.29 -6.43 1.94
CA GLY A 22 -7.93 -7.77 2.41
C GLY A 22 -7.52 -8.70 1.26
N TYR A 23 -8.27 -8.68 0.17
CA TYR A 23 -7.96 -9.44 -1.04
C TYR A 23 -6.62 -9.01 -1.64
N MET A 24 -6.40 -7.70 -1.81
CA MET A 24 -5.17 -7.15 -2.37
C MET A 24 -3.95 -7.50 -1.49
N LYS A 25 -4.02 -7.28 -0.18
CA LYS A 25 -2.95 -7.64 0.77
C LYS A 25 -2.67 -9.14 0.76
N GLY A 26 -3.70 -9.98 0.74
CA GLY A 26 -3.55 -11.44 0.72
C GLY A 26 -2.90 -11.96 -0.57
N LYS A 27 -3.42 -11.55 -1.74
CA LYS A 27 -2.88 -12.00 -3.04
C LYS A 27 -1.48 -11.48 -3.31
N SER A 28 -1.20 -10.22 -2.97
CA SER A 28 0.14 -9.66 -3.10
C SER A 28 1.15 -10.35 -2.17
N ALA A 29 0.81 -10.62 -0.91
CA ALA A 29 1.69 -11.35 0.01
C ALA A 29 2.07 -12.74 -0.54
N ILE A 30 1.09 -13.47 -1.10
CA ILE A 30 1.34 -14.78 -1.74
C ILE A 30 2.23 -14.63 -2.97
N SER A 31 1.95 -13.65 -3.84
CA SER A 31 2.73 -13.39 -5.05
C SER A 31 4.19 -13.05 -4.68
N ILE A 32 4.39 -12.21 -3.68
CA ILE A 32 5.72 -11.79 -3.23
C ILE A 32 6.50 -12.97 -2.65
N ALA A 33 5.86 -13.77 -1.80
CA ALA A 33 6.48 -14.95 -1.22
C ALA A 33 6.95 -15.95 -2.30
N ARG A 34 6.15 -16.16 -3.35
CA ARG A 34 6.47 -17.07 -4.45
C ARG A 34 7.56 -16.53 -5.38
N ASN A 35 7.40 -15.28 -5.83
CA ASN A 35 8.21 -14.72 -6.91
C ASN A 35 9.51 -14.10 -6.42
N PHE A 36 9.56 -13.58 -5.19
CA PHE A 36 10.71 -12.83 -4.68
C PHE A 36 11.38 -13.46 -3.45
N LYS A 37 10.65 -14.29 -2.68
CA LYS A 37 11.22 -14.99 -1.51
C LYS A 37 11.48 -16.48 -1.74
N GLY A 38 11.25 -16.99 -2.95
CA GLY A 38 11.49 -18.40 -3.30
C GLY A 38 10.58 -19.42 -2.61
N LYS A 39 9.48 -18.99 -1.97
CA LYS A 39 8.56 -19.89 -1.27
C LYS A 39 7.47 -20.40 -2.22
N GLN A 40 7.68 -21.59 -2.77
CA GLN A 40 6.81 -22.14 -3.81
C GLN A 40 5.42 -22.55 -3.28
N ARG A 41 5.32 -23.23 -2.12
CA ARG A 41 4.05 -23.74 -1.56
C ARG A 41 4.06 -23.84 -0.02
N ASN A 42 2.86 -23.91 0.58
CA ASN A 42 2.58 -24.32 1.96
C ASN A 42 3.45 -23.67 3.05
N PHE A 43 3.75 -22.38 2.93
CA PHE A 43 4.44 -21.64 3.97
C PHE A 43 3.42 -21.08 4.97
N THR A 44 3.62 -21.36 6.25
CA THR A 44 2.82 -20.86 7.38
C THR A 44 3.61 -19.81 8.16
N GLY A 45 2.90 -18.85 8.76
CA GLY A 45 3.50 -17.87 9.67
C GLY A 45 4.21 -16.67 9.02
N GLU A 46 4.21 -16.53 7.69
CA GLU A 46 4.73 -15.31 7.05
C GLU A 46 3.67 -14.22 6.93
N ALA A 47 3.92 -13.07 7.55
CA ALA A 47 3.19 -11.84 7.33
C ALA A 47 4.05 -10.87 6.51
N PHE A 48 3.58 -10.49 5.32
CA PHE A 48 4.26 -9.46 4.51
C PHE A 48 3.76 -8.06 4.86
N TRP A 49 2.45 -7.90 5.04
CA TRP A 49 1.82 -6.63 5.39
C TRP A 49 1.52 -6.53 6.88
N ALA A 50 1.55 -5.31 7.42
CA ALA A 50 0.98 -5.02 8.74
C ALA A 50 -0.51 -5.38 8.80
N ARG A 51 -1.06 -5.65 9.99
CA ARG A 51 -2.49 -5.99 10.14
C ARG A 51 -3.41 -4.83 9.70
N GLY A 52 -3.05 -3.60 10.03
CA GLY A 52 -3.83 -2.39 9.71
C GLY A 52 -3.73 -1.95 8.24
N TYR A 53 -4.58 -1.00 7.88
CA TYR A 53 -4.51 -0.22 6.65
C TYR A 53 -5.18 1.14 6.90
N PHE A 54 -4.83 2.14 6.10
CA PHE A 54 -5.47 3.46 6.11
C PHE A 54 -6.30 3.64 4.85
N VAL A 55 -7.44 4.31 4.96
CA VAL A 55 -8.28 4.67 3.82
C VAL A 55 -8.87 6.06 4.02
N SER A 56 -8.88 6.84 2.95
CA SER A 56 -9.60 8.10 2.86
C SER A 56 -10.41 8.12 1.57
N THR A 57 -11.64 8.60 1.63
CA THR A 57 -12.50 8.79 0.45
C THR A 57 -12.07 10.04 -0.29
N VAL A 58 -11.97 9.94 -1.61
CA VAL A 58 -11.68 11.09 -2.48
C VAL A 58 -12.94 11.44 -3.26
N GLY A 59 -13.30 12.72 -3.24
CA GLY A 59 -14.44 13.25 -3.98
C GLY A 59 -14.00 13.96 -5.27
N LEU A 60 -14.38 15.23 -5.40
CA LEU A 60 -14.13 16.05 -6.60
C LEU A 60 -12.63 16.30 -6.88
N ASP A 61 -11.77 16.18 -5.86
CA ASP A 61 -10.33 16.47 -5.95
C ASP A 61 -9.47 15.26 -6.36
N GLU A 62 -10.02 14.35 -7.17
CA GLU A 62 -9.33 13.11 -7.55
C GLU A 62 -7.99 13.35 -8.23
N GLU A 63 -7.91 14.36 -9.11
CA GLU A 63 -6.67 14.71 -9.80
C GLU A 63 -5.57 15.17 -8.82
N MET A 64 -5.95 15.96 -7.82
CA MET A 64 -5.04 16.44 -6.78
C MET A 64 -4.50 15.27 -5.95
N VAL A 65 -5.37 14.33 -5.56
CA VAL A 65 -4.95 13.15 -4.78
C VAL A 65 -4.06 12.22 -5.62
N ARG A 66 -4.36 12.05 -6.91
CA ARG A 66 -3.49 11.29 -7.82
C ARG A 66 -2.10 11.93 -7.96
N ALA A 67 -2.05 13.26 -8.09
CA ALA A 67 -0.79 14.00 -8.14
C ALA A 67 -0.01 13.87 -6.82
N TYR A 68 -0.70 13.97 -5.68
CA TYR A 68 -0.11 13.75 -4.36
C TYR A 68 0.51 12.35 -4.25
N ILE A 69 -0.23 11.29 -4.58
CA ILE A 69 0.27 9.90 -4.50
C ILE A 69 1.52 9.70 -5.36
N ARG A 70 1.57 10.30 -6.57
CA ARG A 70 2.76 10.21 -7.45
C ARG A 70 3.98 10.88 -6.83
N ASN A 71 3.78 12.02 -6.20
CA ASN A 71 4.87 12.84 -5.68
C ASN A 71 5.23 12.52 -4.21
N GLN A 72 4.43 11.66 -3.56
CA GLN A 72 4.59 11.35 -2.14
C GLN A 72 5.94 10.72 -1.82
N GLU A 73 6.45 9.85 -2.69
CA GLU A 73 7.75 9.22 -2.47
C GLU A 73 8.90 10.23 -2.46
N GLU A 74 8.84 11.28 -3.28
CA GLU A 74 9.83 12.36 -3.32
C GLU A 74 9.75 13.25 -2.09
N GLN A 75 8.52 13.57 -1.66
CA GLN A 75 8.29 14.40 -0.47
C GLN A 75 8.70 13.69 0.82
N ASP A 76 8.42 12.39 0.95
CA ASP A 76 8.84 11.60 2.11
C ASP A 76 10.37 11.48 2.17
N CYS A 77 11.04 11.31 1.03
CA CYS A 77 12.50 11.32 0.93
C CYS A 77 13.11 12.66 1.40
N HIS A 78 12.55 13.78 0.93
CA HIS A 78 13.00 15.12 1.31
C HIS A 78 12.79 15.40 2.81
N ARG A 79 11.65 14.96 3.36
CA ARG A 79 11.32 15.13 4.78
C ARG A 79 12.19 14.27 5.69
N ASP A 80 12.54 13.07 5.27
CA ASP A 80 13.49 12.22 6.00
C ASP A 80 14.88 12.88 6.04
N GLN A 81 15.39 13.44 4.93
CA GLN A 81 16.68 14.16 4.89
C GLN A 81 16.74 15.35 5.86
N LEU A 82 15.65 16.12 5.98
CA LEU A 82 15.57 17.25 6.92
C LEU A 82 15.60 16.81 8.40
N LYS A 83 15.14 15.60 8.71
CA LYS A 83 15.12 15.07 10.10
C LYS A 83 16.45 14.48 10.56
N PHE A 84 17.31 14.07 9.62
CA PHE A 84 18.66 13.56 9.92
C PHE A 84 19.76 14.64 9.84
N GLY A 85 19.38 15.90 9.64
CA GLY A 85 20.27 17.06 9.67
C GLY A 85 20.46 17.66 11.06
N VAL A 86 20.77 16.82 12.06
CA VAL A 86 21.35 17.20 13.37
C VAL A 86 22.52 16.26 13.66
#